data_AF-B4P3E4-F1
#
_entry.id   AF-B4P3E4-F1
#
_cell.length_a   1.000
_cell.length_b   1.000
_cell.length_c   1.000
_cell.angle_alpha   90.00
_cell.angle_beta   90.00
_cell.angle_gamma   90.00
#
_symmetry.space_group_name_H-M   'P 1'
#
loop_
_entity.id
_entity.type
_entity.pdbx_description
1 polymer ?
#
loop_
_entity_poly.entity_id
_entity_poly.type
_entity_poly.pdbx_seq_one_letter_code
_entity_poly.pdbx_strand_id
1 'polypeptide(L)'
;MEVLRKKLESCLLIVSTHNAADANWLNNLCAVLLEFATLAHSSFCSSGQSKSSELVCLCLSQIMICIRQLEHTIKLECGTTVLVSHQYFVDRIRWCLRRLMHLYSEESCGEAVAPERSFLKLVDAALDCLALFTSYSEENTDTFNCPKTPKEVLSLSQKLRANTDLILGQSLGFANVALPQDKRALSALCQKVIRECNTFQEECKESFSAHYMSTLKLRAMTMEQAIYQLEDFLNDALLRLVFTCFLDFEKFSVDKIRMLLRNSADNVDLADELIADFDVNIDRATQIGIFAISFAPNLKMKTMMRSCLASFESLDTTLIPSLQAHGSVLHSDILEQHFNEEVTKFKATLQEIIDSRAFLGCYLEILTSGISATEKLYNKQRLEDLVQISLLLVEHFQLEINRKVLTETQDRLGEEYYQQFIRVLRECKAILMCASQVEPQRILKRFKILRTILRKLHGSLGVGKHEDELRVPLAPLLVDDANNIKEINEDETHYSGLKTSRNSILYDTERRNRGSKTKDHRITTNSLDIKSEMAKPNGNVLRRESLRTVMFKRQNIAESRKLYTSMSNQSMDLQITDILDQLTGMSNGYFEC
;
A
#
# COMPACT_ATOMS: atom_id res chain seq x y z
N MET A 1 -23.77 -19.21 -18.48
CA MET A 1 -23.52 -17.87 -19.07
C MET A 1 -24.81 -17.17 -19.46
N GLU A 2 -25.65 -17.75 -20.32
CA GLU A 2 -26.92 -17.13 -20.77
C GLU A 2 -27.90 -16.76 -19.63
N VAL A 3 -28.02 -17.61 -18.59
CA VAL A 3 -28.87 -17.31 -17.43
C VAL A 3 -28.38 -16.07 -16.65
N LEU A 4 -27.06 -15.92 -16.47
CA LEU A 4 -26.47 -14.77 -15.79
C LEU A 4 -26.70 -13.48 -16.59
N ARG A 5 -26.55 -13.56 -17.91
CA ARG A 5 -26.82 -12.46 -18.84
C ARG A 5 -28.27 -11.97 -18.73
N LYS A 6 -29.25 -12.88 -18.78
CA LYS A 6 -30.67 -12.51 -18.64
C LYS A 6 -31.00 -11.80 -17.33
N LYS A 7 -30.34 -12.18 -16.22
CA LYS A 7 -30.50 -11.47 -14.94
C LYS A 7 -29.94 -10.05 -14.99
N LEU A 8 -28.78 -9.85 -15.60
CA LEU A 8 -28.21 -8.51 -15.79
C LEU A 8 -29.06 -7.64 -16.74
N GLU A 9 -29.61 -8.22 -17.81
CA GLU A 9 -30.57 -7.53 -18.71
C GLU A 9 -31.82 -7.10 -17.94
N SER A 10 -32.32 -7.95 -17.04
CA SER A 10 -33.45 -7.62 -16.15
C SER A 10 -33.11 -6.47 -15.20
N CYS A 11 -31.92 -6.48 -14.58
CA CYS A 11 -31.44 -5.35 -13.77
C CYS A 11 -31.36 -4.05 -14.58
N LEU A 12 -30.81 -4.09 -15.80
CA LEU A 12 -30.72 -2.93 -16.68
C LEU A 12 -32.08 -2.39 -17.09
N LEU A 13 -33.06 -3.27 -17.33
CA LEU A 13 -34.43 -2.87 -17.62
C LEU A 13 -35.03 -2.10 -16.44
N ILE A 14 -34.93 -2.66 -15.22
CA ILE A 14 -35.41 -2.00 -13.99
C ILE A 14 -34.79 -0.60 -13.83
N VAL A 15 -33.47 -0.48 -14.00
CA VAL A 15 -32.74 0.79 -13.89
C VAL A 15 -33.10 1.78 -15.03
N SER A 16 -33.60 1.30 -16.17
CA SER A 16 -33.95 2.16 -17.30
C SER A 16 -35.41 2.63 -17.28
N THR A 17 -36.30 1.85 -16.65
CA THR A 17 -37.75 2.15 -16.58
C THR A 17 -38.19 2.71 -15.23
N HIS A 18 -37.26 2.92 -14.29
CA HIS A 18 -37.59 3.37 -12.95
C HIS A 18 -38.24 4.76 -12.93
N ASN A 19 -39.20 4.93 -12.03
CA ASN A 19 -39.73 6.24 -11.66
C ASN A 19 -39.05 6.68 -10.36
N ALA A 20 -38.38 7.84 -10.37
CA ALA A 20 -37.63 8.36 -9.22
C ALA A 20 -38.51 8.59 -7.97
N ALA A 21 -39.83 8.68 -8.13
CA ALA A 21 -40.79 8.86 -7.05
C ALA A 21 -41.19 7.57 -6.31
N ASP A 22 -40.88 6.38 -6.86
CA ASP A 22 -41.29 5.09 -6.28
C ASP A 22 -40.08 4.27 -5.83
N ALA A 23 -39.77 4.26 -4.54
CA ALA A 23 -38.61 3.53 -4.00
C ALA A 23 -38.66 2.01 -4.24
N ASN A 24 -39.80 1.43 -4.65
CA ASN A 24 -39.93 -0.02 -4.87
C ASN A 24 -39.05 -0.56 -6.00
N TRP A 25 -38.61 0.28 -6.95
CA TRP A 25 -37.70 -0.19 -8.00
C TRP A 25 -36.33 -0.61 -7.43
N LEU A 26 -35.86 0.02 -6.34
CA LEU A 26 -34.62 -0.36 -5.67
C LEU A 26 -34.74 -1.75 -5.02
N ASN A 27 -35.90 -2.04 -4.40
CA ASN A 27 -36.19 -3.37 -3.85
C ASN A 27 -36.14 -4.44 -4.94
N ASN A 28 -36.81 -4.18 -6.07
CA ASN A 28 -36.81 -5.09 -7.21
C ASN A 28 -35.41 -5.29 -7.80
N LEU A 29 -34.63 -4.21 -7.92
CA LEU A 29 -33.24 -4.29 -8.38
C LEU A 29 -32.39 -5.15 -7.42
N CYS A 30 -32.49 -4.90 -6.11
CA CYS A 30 -31.74 -5.66 -5.10
C CYS A 30 -32.06 -7.16 -5.14
N ALA A 31 -33.35 -7.51 -5.29
CA ALA A 31 -33.77 -8.91 -5.40
C ALA A 31 -33.16 -9.61 -6.62
N VAL A 32 -33.25 -9.00 -7.82
CA VAL A 32 -32.67 -9.58 -9.04
C VAL A 32 -31.14 -9.62 -8.98
N LEU A 33 -30.51 -8.60 -8.37
CA LEU A 33 -29.06 -8.55 -8.19
C LEU A 33 -28.56 -9.64 -7.23
N LEU A 34 -29.31 -9.95 -6.17
CA LEU A 34 -29.01 -11.05 -5.25
C LEU A 34 -29.07 -12.41 -5.94
N GLU A 35 -30.10 -12.63 -6.75
CA GLU A 35 -30.19 -13.85 -7.57
C GLU A 35 -29.01 -13.95 -8.54
N PHE A 36 -28.65 -12.85 -9.22
CA PHE A 36 -27.47 -12.80 -10.07
C PHE A 36 -26.19 -13.14 -9.29
N ALA A 37 -25.97 -12.50 -8.14
CA ALA A 37 -24.77 -12.69 -7.33
C ALA A 37 -24.65 -14.15 -6.86
N THR A 38 -25.76 -14.79 -6.50
CA THR A 38 -25.80 -16.18 -6.05
C THR A 38 -25.44 -17.15 -7.19
N LEU A 39 -26.01 -16.91 -8.37
CA LEU A 39 -25.69 -17.69 -9.57
C LEU A 39 -24.23 -17.47 -10.00
N ALA A 40 -23.75 -16.23 -9.97
CA ALA A 40 -22.36 -15.90 -10.30
C ALA A 40 -21.42 -16.60 -9.32
N HIS A 41 -21.76 -16.60 -8.03
CA HIS A 41 -21.01 -17.28 -6.99
C HIS A 41 -20.86 -18.78 -7.24
N SER A 42 -21.97 -19.48 -7.48
CA SER A 42 -21.93 -20.92 -7.81
C SER A 42 -21.09 -21.23 -9.06
N SER A 43 -21.12 -20.34 -10.06
CA SER A 43 -20.30 -20.46 -11.27
C SER A 43 -18.80 -20.26 -11.02
N PHE A 44 -18.42 -19.42 -10.07
CA PHE A 44 -17.01 -19.17 -9.73
C PHE A 44 -16.42 -20.28 -8.85
N CYS A 45 -17.19 -20.81 -7.91
CA CYS A 45 -16.77 -21.96 -7.10
C CYS A 45 -16.51 -23.23 -7.94
N SER A 46 -17.18 -23.37 -9.08
CA SER A 46 -17.04 -24.53 -9.98
C SER A 46 -15.93 -24.37 -11.02
N SER A 47 -15.44 -23.16 -11.30
CA SER A 47 -14.47 -22.89 -12.39
C SER A 47 -13.08 -22.42 -11.92
N GLY A 48 -12.86 -22.30 -10.60
CA GLY A 48 -11.65 -21.71 -10.03
C GLY A 48 -11.62 -20.18 -10.15
N GLN A 49 -10.90 -19.50 -9.26
CA GLN A 49 -10.80 -18.04 -9.27
C GLN A 49 -10.23 -17.54 -10.61
N SER A 50 -11.07 -16.92 -11.43
CA SER A 50 -10.65 -16.26 -12.67
C SER A 50 -10.73 -14.73 -12.49
N LYS A 51 -9.98 -13.96 -13.29
CA LYS A 51 -9.99 -12.48 -13.27
C LYS A 51 -11.39 -11.88 -13.42
N SER A 52 -12.32 -12.63 -14.00
CA SER A 52 -13.73 -12.24 -14.09
C SER A 52 -14.39 -12.13 -12.71
N SER A 53 -13.95 -12.89 -11.71
CA SER A 53 -14.42 -12.78 -10.32
C SER A 53 -14.03 -11.44 -9.67
N GLU A 54 -12.80 -10.94 -9.92
CA GLU A 54 -12.36 -9.64 -9.38
C GLU A 54 -13.23 -8.49 -9.93
N LEU A 55 -13.50 -8.50 -11.25
CA LEU A 55 -14.34 -7.48 -11.88
C LEU A 55 -15.80 -7.60 -11.42
N VAL A 56 -16.33 -8.81 -11.27
CA VAL A 56 -17.68 -9.01 -10.72
C VAL A 56 -17.78 -8.46 -9.30
N CYS A 57 -16.82 -8.78 -8.42
CA CYS A 57 -16.81 -8.28 -7.05
C CYS A 57 -16.73 -6.76 -7.00
N LEU A 58 -15.91 -6.14 -7.85
CA LEU A 58 -15.78 -4.69 -7.96
C LEU A 58 -17.11 -4.03 -8.39
N CYS A 59 -17.71 -4.51 -9.49
CA CYS A 59 -18.96 -3.96 -10.00
C CYS A 59 -20.11 -4.14 -8.99
N LEU A 60 -20.21 -5.30 -8.33
CA LEU A 60 -21.20 -5.51 -7.27
C LEU A 60 -20.95 -4.55 -6.11
N SER A 61 -19.70 -4.41 -5.64
CA SER A 61 -19.37 -3.47 -4.55
C SER A 61 -19.75 -2.02 -4.89
N GLN A 62 -19.51 -1.58 -6.12
CA GLN A 62 -19.88 -0.23 -6.59
C GLN A 62 -21.40 -0.05 -6.70
N ILE A 63 -22.13 -1.04 -7.24
CA ILE A 63 -23.60 -1.00 -7.29
C ILE A 63 -24.17 -0.87 -5.88
N MET A 64 -23.62 -1.63 -4.94
CA MET A 64 -24.03 -1.64 -3.53
C MET A 64 -23.85 -0.30 -2.84
N ILE A 65 -22.71 0.36 -3.08
CA ILE A 65 -22.45 1.72 -2.59
C ILE A 65 -23.49 2.68 -3.18
N CYS A 66 -23.70 2.64 -4.50
CA CYS A 66 -24.66 3.51 -5.16
C CYS A 66 -26.11 3.31 -4.65
N ILE A 67 -26.52 2.06 -4.38
CA ILE A 67 -27.84 1.76 -3.80
C ILE A 67 -27.98 2.37 -2.40
N ARG A 68 -26.96 2.24 -1.54
CA ARG A 68 -26.98 2.86 -0.20
C ARG A 68 -27.10 4.39 -0.28
N GLN A 69 -26.35 5.00 -1.19
CA GLN A 69 -26.42 6.45 -1.40
C GLN A 69 -27.78 6.89 -1.97
N LEU A 70 -28.37 6.12 -2.89
CA LEU A 70 -29.72 6.37 -3.39
C LEU A 70 -30.78 6.24 -2.30
N GLU A 71 -30.70 5.21 -1.47
CA GLU A 71 -31.60 5.02 -0.34
C GLU A 71 -31.54 6.21 0.63
N HIS A 72 -30.34 6.66 0.99
CA HIS A 72 -30.13 7.84 1.82
C HIS A 72 -30.72 9.10 1.17
N THR A 73 -30.48 9.26 -0.14
CA THR A 73 -30.98 10.38 -0.94
C THR A 73 -32.51 10.43 -1.01
N ILE A 74 -33.17 9.27 -1.10
CA ILE A 74 -34.63 9.14 -1.09
C ILE A 74 -35.21 9.51 0.29
N LYS A 75 -34.56 9.07 1.38
CA LYS A 75 -34.99 9.37 2.77
C LYS A 75 -34.90 10.85 3.14
N LEU A 76 -34.07 11.63 2.43
CA LEU A 76 -33.90 13.07 2.65
C LEU A 76 -35.06 13.95 2.11
N GLU A 77 -36.09 13.36 1.48
CA GLU A 77 -37.38 13.98 1.06
C GLU A 77 -37.32 15.49 0.68
N CYS A 78 -36.61 15.87 -0.39
CA CYS A 78 -36.58 17.28 -0.83
C CYS A 78 -36.48 17.50 -2.36
N GLY A 79 -37.62 17.49 -3.04
CA GLY A 79 -37.85 18.22 -4.31
C GLY A 79 -36.90 17.94 -5.50
N THR A 80 -37.00 18.80 -6.52
CA THR A 80 -36.28 18.69 -7.81
C THR A 80 -34.76 18.82 -7.72
N THR A 81 -34.22 19.35 -6.62
CA THR A 81 -32.77 19.52 -6.38
C THR A 81 -32.02 18.21 -6.11
N VAL A 82 -32.75 17.15 -5.72
CA VAL A 82 -32.20 15.81 -5.44
C VAL A 82 -32.02 14.96 -6.71
N LEU A 83 -32.66 15.36 -7.82
CA LEU A 83 -32.65 14.60 -9.08
C LEU A 83 -31.25 14.44 -9.67
N VAL A 84 -30.36 15.43 -9.50
CA VAL A 84 -29.00 15.38 -10.07
C VAL A 84 -28.12 14.36 -9.33
N SER A 85 -28.15 14.35 -7.98
CA SER A 85 -27.47 13.31 -7.17
C SER A 85 -28.04 11.92 -7.49
N HIS A 86 -29.37 11.82 -7.57
CA HIS A 86 -30.05 10.57 -7.90
C HIS A 86 -29.59 10.03 -9.26
N GLN A 87 -29.55 10.90 -10.28
CA GLN A 87 -29.11 10.54 -11.61
C GLN A 87 -27.65 10.07 -11.64
N TYR A 88 -26.75 10.76 -10.91
CA TYR A 88 -25.35 10.37 -10.79
C TYR A 88 -25.19 8.91 -10.32
N PHE A 89 -25.86 8.52 -9.22
CA PHE A 89 -25.76 7.15 -8.71
C PHE A 89 -26.45 6.12 -9.62
N VAL A 90 -27.58 6.47 -10.24
CA VAL A 90 -28.26 5.60 -11.22
C VAL A 90 -27.36 5.35 -12.44
N ASP A 91 -26.68 6.38 -12.95
CA ASP A 91 -25.77 6.25 -14.08
C ASP A 91 -24.57 5.37 -13.75
N ARG A 92 -24.04 5.48 -12.52
CA ARG A 92 -22.98 4.58 -12.01
C ARG A 92 -23.44 3.13 -11.90
N ILE A 93 -24.65 2.86 -11.41
CA ILE A 93 -25.24 1.51 -11.40
C ILE A 93 -25.34 0.97 -12.83
N ARG A 94 -25.87 1.78 -13.76
CA ARG A 94 -26.00 1.39 -15.17
C ARG A 94 -24.66 1.07 -15.80
N TRP A 95 -23.63 1.88 -15.53
CA TRP A 95 -22.27 1.64 -16.01
C TRP A 95 -21.72 0.30 -15.50
N CYS A 96 -21.87 0.01 -14.19
CA CYS A 96 -21.43 -1.26 -13.61
C CYS A 96 -22.15 -2.47 -14.21
N LEU A 97 -23.48 -2.37 -14.41
CA LEU A 97 -24.28 -3.43 -15.03
C LEU A 97 -23.87 -3.68 -16.49
N ARG A 98 -23.59 -2.63 -17.27
CA ARG A 98 -23.07 -2.76 -18.64
C ARG A 98 -21.69 -3.41 -18.66
N ARG A 99 -20.81 -3.05 -17.71
CA ARG A 99 -19.48 -3.66 -17.58
C ARG A 99 -19.57 -5.15 -17.24
N LEU A 100 -20.49 -5.53 -16.36
CA LEU A 100 -20.81 -6.93 -16.08
C LEU A 100 -21.35 -7.65 -17.32
N MET A 101 -22.24 -7.04 -18.10
CA MET A 101 -22.79 -7.63 -19.33
C MET A 101 -21.73 -7.99 -20.37
N HIS A 102 -20.70 -7.15 -20.52
CA HIS A 102 -19.60 -7.43 -21.44
C HIS A 102 -18.80 -8.69 -21.08
N LEU A 103 -18.72 -9.07 -19.80
CA LEU A 103 -18.08 -10.32 -19.37
C LEU A 103 -18.84 -11.57 -19.84
N TYR A 104 -20.15 -11.45 -20.06
CA TYR A 104 -21.03 -12.56 -20.42
C TYR A 104 -21.49 -12.52 -21.88
N SER A 105 -20.88 -11.65 -22.70
CA SER A 105 -21.12 -11.55 -24.14
C SER A 105 -20.12 -12.41 -24.93
N GLU A 106 -20.61 -13.10 -25.96
CA GLU A 106 -19.85 -14.06 -26.79
C GLU A 106 -18.69 -13.42 -27.58
N GLU A 107 -18.70 -12.10 -27.74
CA GLU A 107 -17.68 -11.32 -28.47
C GLU A 107 -16.39 -11.05 -27.67
N SER A 108 -16.31 -11.41 -26.38
CA SER A 108 -15.17 -11.04 -25.51
C SER A 108 -13.89 -11.88 -25.71
N CYS A 109 -13.85 -12.79 -26.69
CA CYS A 109 -12.66 -13.59 -27.00
C CYS A 109 -11.59 -12.87 -27.84
N GLY A 110 -11.82 -11.62 -28.28
CA GLY A 110 -10.99 -10.93 -29.28
C GLY A 110 -9.81 -10.09 -28.76
N GLU A 111 -9.92 -9.47 -27.59
CA GLU A 111 -8.82 -8.69 -27.01
C GLU A 111 -8.85 -8.88 -25.49
N ALA A 112 -8.27 -9.99 -25.03
CA ALA A 112 -7.88 -10.05 -23.63
C ALA A 112 -6.79 -8.99 -23.43
N VAL A 113 -7.20 -7.76 -23.07
CA VAL A 113 -6.32 -6.71 -22.54
C VAL A 113 -5.40 -7.43 -21.57
N ALA A 114 -4.13 -7.53 -21.94
CA ALA A 114 -3.16 -8.26 -21.14
C ALA A 114 -3.27 -7.70 -19.72
N PRO A 115 -3.47 -8.55 -18.70
CA PRO A 115 -3.73 -8.07 -17.36
C PRO A 115 -2.59 -7.14 -16.96
N GLU A 116 -2.93 -5.93 -16.56
CA GLU A 116 -1.96 -5.00 -16.00
C GLU A 116 -1.24 -5.71 -14.85
N ARG A 117 0.06 -5.96 -15.04
CA ARG A 117 0.85 -6.68 -14.03
C ARG A 117 1.19 -5.69 -12.93
N SER A 118 0.83 -6.04 -11.70
CA SER A 118 1.25 -5.29 -10.51
C SER A 118 2.76 -5.12 -10.46
N PHE A 119 3.22 -3.98 -9.96
CA PHE A 119 4.63 -3.65 -9.76
C PHE A 119 5.44 -4.80 -9.14
N LEU A 120 4.95 -5.36 -8.03
CA LEU A 120 5.63 -6.45 -7.33
C LEU A 120 5.82 -7.70 -8.21
N LYS A 121 4.82 -8.07 -9.00
CA LYS A 121 4.92 -9.22 -9.93
C LYS A 121 5.90 -8.95 -11.08
N LEU A 122 6.04 -7.70 -11.50
CA LEU A 122 7.01 -7.32 -12.52
C LEU A 122 8.43 -7.39 -11.98
N VAL A 123 8.66 -6.85 -10.77
CA VAL A 123 9.93 -6.94 -10.05
C VAL A 123 10.30 -8.40 -9.83
N ASP A 124 9.38 -9.23 -9.32
CA ASP A 124 9.59 -10.66 -9.15
C ASP A 124 9.98 -11.35 -10.45
N ALA A 125 9.24 -11.09 -11.53
CA ALA A 125 9.52 -11.70 -12.82
C ALA A 125 10.86 -11.24 -13.42
N ALA A 126 11.31 -10.03 -13.12
CA ALA A 126 12.63 -9.52 -13.51
C ALA A 126 13.73 -10.19 -12.67
N LEU A 127 13.57 -10.28 -11.36
CA LEU A 127 14.51 -10.92 -10.44
C LEU A 127 14.63 -12.43 -10.68
N ASP A 128 13.51 -13.13 -10.89
CA ASP A 128 13.50 -14.56 -11.23
C ASP A 128 14.21 -14.81 -12.58
N CYS A 129 14.13 -13.86 -13.53
CA CYS A 129 14.88 -13.93 -14.79
C CYS A 129 16.39 -13.77 -14.54
N LEU A 130 16.79 -12.81 -13.70
CA LEU A 130 18.19 -12.56 -13.34
C LEU A 130 18.79 -13.70 -12.50
N ALA A 131 17.98 -14.35 -11.66
CA ALA A 131 18.39 -15.47 -10.81
C ALA A 131 19.00 -16.62 -11.62
N LEU A 132 18.53 -16.84 -12.86
CA LEU A 132 19.08 -17.85 -13.78
C LEU A 132 20.56 -17.61 -14.12
N PHE A 133 21.03 -16.37 -14.02
CA PHE A 133 22.42 -15.98 -14.26
C PHE A 133 23.23 -15.86 -12.96
N THR A 134 22.60 -15.46 -11.84
CA THR A 134 23.30 -15.22 -10.57
C THR A 134 23.48 -16.48 -9.71
N SER A 135 22.59 -17.47 -9.82
CA SER A 135 22.64 -18.72 -9.05
C SER A 135 23.65 -19.74 -9.59
N TYR A 136 24.32 -19.45 -10.70
CA TYR A 136 25.35 -20.33 -11.26
C TYR A 136 26.58 -20.37 -10.34
N SER A 137 26.83 -21.52 -9.71
CA SER A 137 28.10 -21.83 -9.03
C SER A 137 28.92 -22.73 -9.93
N GLU A 138 30.19 -22.37 -10.17
CA GLU A 138 31.14 -23.19 -10.92
C GLU A 138 31.40 -24.56 -10.25
N GLU A 139 31.02 -24.71 -8.97
CA GLU A 139 31.30 -25.91 -8.14
C GLU A 139 30.13 -26.91 -8.06
N ASN A 140 28.91 -26.58 -8.50
CA ASN A 140 27.74 -27.47 -8.42
C ASN A 140 27.28 -27.93 -9.81
N THR A 141 27.42 -29.22 -10.09
CA THR A 141 27.05 -29.92 -11.33
C THR A 141 25.53 -30.01 -11.63
N ASP A 142 24.68 -29.20 -10.99
CA ASP A 142 23.23 -29.15 -11.29
C ASP A 142 22.97 -28.24 -12.49
N THR A 143 23.39 -28.76 -13.65
CA THR A 143 23.48 -28.09 -14.96
C THR A 143 22.11 -27.92 -15.65
N PHE A 144 20.99 -27.96 -14.92
CA PHE A 144 19.66 -28.05 -15.54
C PHE A 144 18.97 -26.71 -15.83
N ASN A 145 19.32 -25.62 -15.13
CA ASN A 145 18.59 -24.34 -15.25
C ASN A 145 19.40 -23.16 -15.81
N CYS A 146 20.68 -23.34 -16.16
CA CYS A 146 21.46 -22.28 -16.80
C CYS A 146 21.14 -22.20 -18.29
N PRO A 147 20.87 -21.01 -18.88
CA PRO A 147 20.65 -20.89 -20.32
C PRO A 147 21.89 -21.37 -21.10
N LYS A 148 21.70 -22.40 -21.94
CA LYS A 148 22.81 -23.11 -22.60
C LYS A 148 23.09 -22.59 -24.00
N THR A 149 22.15 -21.86 -24.58
CA THR A 149 22.25 -21.37 -25.96
C THR A 149 22.24 -19.84 -26.03
N PRO A 150 22.98 -19.22 -26.97
CA PRO A 150 22.91 -17.77 -27.20
C PRO A 150 21.48 -17.27 -27.44
N LYS A 151 20.63 -18.09 -28.09
CA LYS A 151 19.23 -17.77 -28.37
C LYS A 151 18.38 -17.69 -27.09
N GLU A 152 18.61 -18.59 -26.13
CA GLU A 152 17.94 -18.56 -24.82
C GLU A 152 18.35 -17.31 -24.02
N VAL A 153 19.64 -16.99 -23.99
CA VAL A 153 20.17 -15.79 -23.31
C VAL A 153 19.53 -14.52 -23.89
N LEU A 154 19.48 -14.40 -25.22
CA LEU A 154 18.85 -13.26 -25.89
C LEU A 154 17.34 -13.17 -25.62
N SER A 155 16.63 -14.30 -25.61
CA SER A 155 15.19 -14.34 -25.28
C SER A 155 14.92 -13.89 -23.84
N LEU A 156 15.70 -14.38 -22.87
CA LEU A 156 15.61 -13.97 -21.47
C LEU A 156 15.94 -12.48 -21.29
N SER A 157 16.96 -11.99 -22.01
CA SER A 157 17.35 -10.58 -22.04
C SER A 157 16.21 -9.68 -22.55
N GLN A 158 15.52 -10.09 -23.62
CA GLN A 158 14.34 -9.38 -24.15
C GLN A 158 13.17 -9.39 -23.15
N LYS A 159 12.91 -10.54 -22.52
CA LYS A 159 11.86 -10.66 -21.49
C LYS A 159 12.16 -9.79 -20.27
N LEU A 160 13.41 -9.77 -19.80
CA LEU A 160 13.86 -8.90 -18.72
C LEU A 160 13.65 -7.43 -19.09
N ARG A 161 14.01 -7.04 -20.32
CA ARG A 161 13.82 -5.67 -20.80
C ARG A 161 12.35 -5.25 -20.78
N ALA A 162 11.47 -6.08 -21.34
CA ALA A 162 10.03 -5.79 -21.34
C ALA A 162 9.45 -5.62 -19.91
N ASN A 163 9.87 -6.47 -18.96
CA ASN A 163 9.49 -6.31 -17.56
C ASN A 163 10.07 -5.02 -16.97
N THR A 164 11.34 -4.71 -17.27
CA THR A 164 12.03 -3.50 -16.77
C THR A 164 11.35 -2.23 -17.27
N ASP A 165 10.98 -2.16 -18.54
CA ASP A 165 10.28 -1.00 -19.11
C ASP A 165 8.94 -0.76 -18.41
N LEU A 166 8.20 -1.82 -18.04
CA LEU A 166 6.97 -1.71 -17.26
C LEU A 166 7.22 -1.26 -15.81
N ILE A 167 8.25 -1.79 -15.14
CA ILE A 167 8.68 -1.35 -13.80
C ILE A 167 8.99 0.15 -13.81
N LEU A 168 9.75 0.59 -14.81
CA LEU A 168 10.12 1.99 -14.99
C LEU A 168 8.89 2.87 -15.28
N GLY A 169 7.97 2.41 -16.13
CA GLY A 169 6.71 3.10 -16.39
C GLY A 169 5.90 3.35 -15.13
N GLN A 170 5.72 2.33 -14.29
CA GLN A 170 5.01 2.45 -13.01
C GLN A 170 5.77 3.34 -12.01
N SER A 171 7.10 3.21 -11.94
CA SER A 171 7.93 4.02 -11.04
C SER A 171 7.93 5.51 -11.41
N LEU A 172 7.96 5.81 -12.71
CA LEU A 172 7.90 7.19 -13.22
C LEU A 172 6.50 7.78 -13.09
N GLY A 173 5.45 6.96 -13.28
CA GLY A 173 4.07 7.35 -12.96
C GLY A 173 3.93 7.79 -11.49
N PHE A 174 4.48 7.01 -10.57
CA PHE A 174 4.56 7.39 -9.15
C PHE A 174 5.37 8.67 -8.91
N ALA A 175 6.52 8.82 -9.58
CA ALA A 175 7.39 10.00 -9.42
C ALA A 175 6.71 11.33 -9.83
N ASN A 176 5.65 11.29 -10.64
CA ASN A 176 4.88 12.48 -10.99
C ASN A 176 4.06 13.05 -9.83
N VAL A 177 3.59 12.18 -8.93
CA VAL A 177 2.77 12.56 -7.76
C VAL A 177 3.55 12.52 -6.44
N ALA A 178 4.76 11.96 -6.46
CA ALA A 178 5.63 11.83 -5.30
C ALA A 178 6.01 13.20 -4.70
N LEU A 179 6.44 13.17 -3.43
CA LEU A 179 6.91 14.36 -2.75
C LEU A 179 8.12 14.99 -3.48
N PRO A 180 8.27 16.33 -3.48
CA PRO A 180 9.35 17.00 -4.21
C PRO A 180 10.76 16.49 -3.84
N GLN A 181 10.94 16.13 -2.58
CA GLN A 181 12.19 15.58 -2.04
C GLN A 181 12.55 14.20 -2.61
N ASP A 182 11.56 13.40 -3.01
CA ASP A 182 11.73 12.02 -3.48
C ASP A 182 11.86 11.94 -5.01
N LYS A 183 11.23 12.88 -5.74
CA LYS A 183 11.17 12.88 -7.22
C LYS A 183 12.54 12.80 -7.89
N ARG A 184 13.54 13.55 -7.40
CA ARG A 184 14.89 13.56 -7.98
C ARG A 184 15.60 12.21 -7.78
N ALA A 185 15.47 11.63 -6.60
CA ALA A 185 16.11 10.36 -6.27
C ALA A 185 15.48 9.20 -7.06
N LEU A 186 14.15 9.15 -7.15
CA LEU A 186 13.43 8.18 -8.00
C LEU A 186 13.89 8.27 -9.46
N SER A 187 13.94 9.48 -10.03
CA SER A 187 14.38 9.70 -11.41
C SER A 187 15.81 9.18 -11.64
N ALA A 188 16.73 9.44 -10.71
CA ALA A 188 18.10 8.97 -10.78
C ALA A 188 18.21 7.43 -10.68
N LEU A 189 17.40 6.80 -9.82
CA LEU A 189 17.34 5.34 -9.69
C LEU A 189 16.75 4.68 -10.95
N CYS A 190 15.70 5.24 -11.53
CA CYS A 190 15.17 4.79 -12.81
C CYS A 190 16.23 4.86 -13.92
N GLN A 191 16.98 5.97 -14.01
CA GLN A 191 18.09 6.11 -14.96
C GLN A 191 19.21 5.08 -14.71
N LYS A 192 19.49 4.77 -13.45
CA LYS A 192 20.45 3.70 -13.10
C LYS A 192 19.96 2.35 -13.63
N VAL A 193 18.72 1.97 -13.35
CA VAL A 193 18.13 0.71 -13.84
C VAL A 193 18.15 0.62 -15.37
N ILE A 194 17.84 1.70 -16.09
CA ILE A 194 17.94 1.75 -17.56
C ILE A 194 19.37 1.46 -18.03
N ARG A 195 20.37 2.12 -17.41
CA ARG A 195 21.78 1.93 -17.78
C ARG A 195 22.24 0.51 -17.55
N GLU A 196 21.97 -0.05 -16.37
CA GLU A 196 22.35 -1.43 -16.05
C GLU A 196 21.63 -2.44 -16.96
N CYS A 197 20.37 -2.18 -17.32
CA CYS A 197 19.63 -3.00 -18.27
C CYS A 197 20.28 -2.99 -19.65
N ASN A 198 20.58 -1.80 -20.19
CA ASN A 198 21.25 -1.65 -21.49
C ASN A 198 22.59 -2.39 -21.51
N THR A 199 23.43 -2.18 -20.49
CA THR A 199 24.73 -2.85 -20.39
C THR A 199 24.58 -4.37 -20.29
N PHE A 200 23.60 -4.88 -19.55
CA PHE A 200 23.30 -6.31 -19.52
C PHE A 200 22.88 -6.84 -20.90
N GLN A 201 22.02 -6.11 -21.62
CA GLN A 201 21.59 -6.50 -22.97
C GLN A 201 22.71 -6.48 -24.01
N GLU A 202 23.66 -5.56 -23.89
CA GLU A 202 24.85 -5.50 -24.74
C GLU A 202 25.72 -6.74 -24.51
N GLU A 203 25.99 -7.08 -23.25
CA GLU A 203 26.74 -8.28 -22.89
C GLU A 203 26.05 -9.56 -23.40
N CYS A 204 24.72 -9.65 -23.34
CA CYS A 204 23.98 -10.79 -23.89
C CYS A 204 24.17 -11.00 -25.41
N LYS A 205 24.60 -9.98 -26.15
CA LYS A 205 24.84 -10.04 -27.61
C LYS A 205 26.28 -10.43 -27.96
N GLU A 206 27.20 -10.40 -27.00
CA GLU A 206 28.60 -10.73 -27.25
C GLU A 206 28.80 -12.21 -27.56
N SER A 207 29.85 -12.49 -28.34
CA SER A 207 30.26 -13.86 -28.67
C SER A 207 30.73 -14.61 -27.41
N PHE A 208 30.39 -15.89 -27.30
CA PHE A 208 30.77 -16.74 -26.17
C PHE A 208 32.31 -16.84 -26.05
N SER A 209 32.87 -16.09 -25.11
CA SER A 209 34.27 -16.16 -24.69
C SER A 209 34.42 -17.05 -23.45
N ALA A 210 35.66 -17.40 -23.08
CA ALA A 210 35.95 -18.21 -21.89
C ALA A 210 35.46 -17.56 -20.57
N HIS A 211 35.24 -16.24 -20.56
CA HIS A 211 34.78 -15.47 -19.39
C HIS A 211 33.36 -14.93 -19.55
N TYR A 212 32.66 -15.27 -20.64
CA TYR A 212 31.34 -14.73 -20.96
C TYR A 212 30.31 -14.94 -19.83
N MET A 213 30.29 -16.14 -19.25
CA MET A 213 29.35 -16.47 -18.17
C MET A 213 29.66 -15.74 -16.86
N SER A 214 30.94 -15.52 -16.54
CA SER A 214 31.31 -14.78 -15.33
C SER A 214 31.03 -13.28 -15.47
N THR A 215 31.24 -12.71 -16.66
CA THR A 215 30.84 -11.32 -16.96
C THR A 215 29.33 -11.16 -16.91
N LEU A 216 28.56 -12.04 -17.56
CA LEU A 216 27.10 -12.03 -17.50
C LEU A 216 26.58 -12.13 -16.07
N LYS A 217 27.16 -13.01 -15.25
CA LYS A 217 26.81 -13.13 -13.83
C LYS A 217 27.02 -11.81 -13.08
N LEU A 218 28.16 -11.16 -13.28
CA LEU A 218 28.45 -9.86 -12.66
C LEU A 218 27.45 -8.78 -13.10
N ARG A 219 27.12 -8.73 -14.40
CA ARG A 219 26.11 -7.80 -14.92
C ARG A 219 24.72 -8.07 -14.37
N ALA A 220 24.33 -9.34 -14.27
CA ALA A 220 23.06 -9.74 -13.68
C ALA A 220 22.97 -9.34 -12.19
N MET A 221 24.02 -9.54 -11.41
CA MET A 221 24.09 -9.09 -10.00
C MET A 221 23.97 -7.57 -9.87
N THR A 222 24.60 -6.82 -10.79
CA THR A 222 24.54 -5.35 -10.78
C THR A 222 23.14 -4.84 -11.12
N MET A 223 22.48 -5.48 -12.10
CA MET A 223 21.09 -5.19 -12.46
C MET A 223 20.12 -5.54 -11.32
N GLU A 224 20.30 -6.70 -10.67
CA GLU A 224 19.53 -7.13 -9.51
C GLU A 224 19.63 -6.09 -8.37
N GLN A 225 20.85 -5.63 -8.06
CA GLN A 225 21.06 -4.59 -7.05
C GLN A 225 20.38 -3.26 -7.43
N ALA A 226 20.40 -2.88 -8.71
CA ALA A 226 19.73 -1.66 -9.16
C ALA A 226 18.20 -1.74 -9.02
N ILE A 227 17.60 -2.90 -9.31
CA ILE A 227 16.17 -3.16 -9.12
C ILE A 227 15.81 -3.09 -7.63
N TYR A 228 16.57 -3.75 -6.74
CA TYR A 228 16.30 -3.69 -5.30
C TYR A 228 16.39 -2.25 -4.75
N GLN A 229 17.39 -1.48 -5.16
CA GLN A 229 17.52 -0.09 -4.73
C GLN A 229 16.35 0.78 -5.17
N LEU A 230 15.80 0.53 -6.37
CA LEU A 230 14.61 1.23 -6.85
C LEU A 230 13.37 0.80 -6.04
N GLU A 231 13.18 -0.49 -5.82
CA GLU A 231 12.06 -1.04 -5.03
C GLU A 231 12.08 -0.50 -3.58
N ASP A 232 13.23 -0.58 -2.89
CA ASP A 232 13.39 -0.13 -1.51
C ASP A 232 13.07 1.38 -1.39
N PHE A 233 13.66 2.20 -2.26
CA PHE A 233 13.42 3.65 -2.24
C PHE A 233 11.96 3.99 -2.56
N LEU A 234 11.34 3.29 -3.52
CA LEU A 234 9.95 3.50 -3.89
C LEU A 234 9.02 3.18 -2.72
N ASN A 235 9.24 2.07 -2.01
CA ASN A 235 8.44 1.68 -0.85
C ASN A 235 8.53 2.73 0.27
N ASP A 236 9.73 3.24 0.55
CA ASP A 236 9.93 4.30 1.54
C ASP A 236 9.24 5.61 1.13
N ALA A 237 9.37 6.01 -0.14
CA ALA A 237 8.73 7.19 -0.68
C ALA A 237 7.20 7.06 -0.68
N LEU A 238 6.68 5.85 -0.95
CA LEU A 238 5.25 5.54 -0.90
C LEU A 238 4.70 5.71 0.52
N LEU A 239 5.39 5.19 1.54
CA LEU A 239 4.96 5.37 2.95
C LEU A 239 4.97 6.84 3.37
N ARG A 240 5.98 7.63 2.96
CA ARG A 240 5.99 9.08 3.20
C ARG A 240 4.83 9.79 2.49
N LEU A 241 4.50 9.34 1.28
CA LEU A 241 3.36 9.86 0.53
C LEU A 241 2.03 9.54 1.22
N VAL A 242 1.88 8.36 1.82
CA VAL A 242 0.68 7.99 2.60
C VAL A 242 0.44 8.97 3.74
N PHE A 243 1.46 9.25 4.57
CA PHE A 243 1.31 10.22 5.67
C PHE A 243 0.93 11.61 5.17
N THR A 244 1.57 12.05 4.08
CA THR A 244 1.29 13.37 3.50
C THR A 244 -0.14 13.42 2.96
N CYS A 245 -0.53 12.42 2.16
CA CYS A 245 -1.86 12.32 1.56
C CYS A 245 -2.99 12.29 2.60
N PHE A 246 -2.78 11.59 3.72
CA PHE A 246 -3.76 11.52 4.80
C PHE A 246 -3.92 12.84 5.55
N LEU A 247 -2.81 13.55 5.80
CA LEU A 247 -2.80 14.88 6.38
C LEU A 247 -3.46 15.91 5.45
N ASP A 248 -3.17 15.77 4.16
CA ASP A 248 -3.66 16.61 3.09
C ASP A 248 -5.20 16.56 2.95
N PHE A 249 -5.81 15.38 3.09
CA PHE A 249 -7.28 15.25 3.19
C PHE A 249 -7.91 16.06 4.34
N GLU A 250 -7.17 16.34 5.42
CA GLU A 250 -7.64 17.20 6.51
C GLU A 250 -7.37 18.69 6.22
N LYS A 251 -6.28 18.99 5.51
CA LYS A 251 -5.84 20.37 5.22
C LYS A 251 -6.74 21.05 4.19
N PHE A 252 -7.10 20.36 3.12
CA PHE A 252 -7.90 20.90 2.02
C PHE A 252 -9.16 20.06 1.81
N SER A 253 -10.00 20.00 2.84
CA SER A 253 -11.30 19.32 2.78
C SER A 253 -12.25 20.03 1.82
N VAL A 254 -13.21 19.25 1.29
CA VAL A 254 -14.29 19.75 0.43
C VAL A 254 -15.04 20.91 1.10
N ASP A 255 -15.33 20.81 2.40
CA ASP A 255 -15.93 21.90 3.17
C ASP A 255 -15.11 23.21 3.14
N LYS A 256 -13.79 23.15 3.23
CA LYS A 256 -12.94 24.36 3.15
C LYS A 256 -13.01 24.98 1.76
N ILE A 257 -12.97 24.16 0.71
CA ILE A 257 -13.12 24.62 -0.69
C ILE A 257 -14.49 25.29 -0.85
N ARG A 258 -15.57 24.66 -0.37
CA ARG A 258 -16.93 25.22 -0.37
C ARG A 258 -16.98 26.58 0.33
N MET A 259 -16.41 26.69 1.53
CA MET A 259 -16.44 27.92 2.32
C MET A 259 -15.72 29.07 1.61
N LEU A 260 -14.61 28.81 0.92
CA LEU A 260 -13.90 29.83 0.15
C LEU A 260 -14.68 30.26 -1.09
N LEU A 261 -15.23 29.30 -1.85
CA LEU A 261 -16.06 29.58 -3.02
C LEU A 261 -17.32 30.40 -2.66
N ARG A 262 -17.88 30.21 -1.46
CA ARG A 262 -19.03 31.00 -0.97
C ARG A 262 -18.66 32.40 -0.51
N ASN A 263 -17.44 32.62 -0.02
CA ASN A 263 -17.13 33.80 0.79
C ASN A 263 -16.57 35.01 0.03
N SER A 264 -16.25 34.96 -1.28
CA SER A 264 -16.01 36.20 -2.08
C SER A 264 -15.57 35.97 -3.53
N ALA A 265 -15.93 36.91 -4.39
CA ALA A 265 -15.35 37.17 -5.71
C ALA A 265 -13.85 37.58 -5.70
N ASP A 266 -13.25 37.82 -4.52
CA ASP A 266 -11.84 38.25 -4.35
C ASP A 266 -10.88 37.12 -3.94
N ASN A 267 -11.39 35.90 -3.69
CA ASN A 267 -10.59 34.74 -3.26
C ASN A 267 -10.55 33.61 -4.32
N VAL A 268 -10.81 33.94 -5.59
CA VAL A 268 -10.83 32.96 -6.69
C VAL A 268 -9.48 32.27 -6.83
N ASP A 269 -8.38 33.03 -6.83
CA ASP A 269 -7.02 32.49 -6.95
C ASP A 269 -6.68 31.50 -5.81
N LEU A 270 -7.11 31.80 -4.58
CA LEU A 270 -6.88 30.92 -3.42
C LEU A 270 -7.75 29.66 -3.48
N ALA A 271 -8.98 29.78 -3.98
CA ALA A 271 -9.85 28.63 -4.19
C ALA A 271 -9.30 27.72 -5.30
N ASP A 272 -8.79 28.30 -6.38
CA ASP A 272 -8.17 27.56 -7.49
C ASP A 272 -6.88 26.85 -7.05
N GLU A 273 -6.05 27.47 -6.21
CA GLU A 273 -4.88 26.83 -5.60
C GLU A 273 -5.28 25.61 -4.74
N LEU A 274 -6.32 25.76 -3.91
CA LEU A 274 -6.81 24.64 -3.08
C LEU A 274 -7.48 23.52 -3.88
N ILE A 275 -8.15 23.85 -4.99
CA ILE A 275 -8.69 22.86 -5.93
C ILE A 275 -7.52 22.09 -6.57
N ALA A 276 -6.48 22.79 -7.03
CA ALA A 276 -5.30 22.15 -7.59
C ALA A 276 -4.59 21.23 -6.57
N ASP A 277 -4.45 21.67 -5.31
CA ASP A 277 -3.89 20.84 -4.24
C ASP A 277 -4.78 19.61 -3.93
N PHE A 278 -6.10 19.78 -3.97
CA PHE A 278 -7.06 18.70 -3.82
C PHE A 278 -6.92 17.65 -4.93
N ASP A 279 -6.92 18.08 -6.20
CA ASP A 279 -6.78 17.20 -7.36
C ASP A 279 -5.45 16.42 -7.32
N VAL A 280 -4.35 17.11 -7.01
CA VAL A 280 -3.05 16.47 -6.81
C VAL A 280 -3.10 15.42 -5.71
N ASN A 281 -3.87 15.63 -4.64
CA ASN A 281 -4.00 14.64 -3.58
C ASN A 281 -4.89 13.45 -3.97
N ILE A 282 -5.90 13.64 -4.81
CA ILE A 282 -6.68 12.54 -5.41
C ILE A 282 -5.77 11.69 -6.31
N ASP A 283 -4.90 12.31 -7.09
CA ASP A 283 -3.89 11.61 -7.89
C ASP A 283 -2.92 10.81 -7.00
N ARG A 284 -2.46 11.40 -5.89
CA ARG A 284 -1.64 10.70 -4.89
C ARG A 284 -2.37 9.50 -4.29
N ALA A 285 -3.62 9.68 -3.86
CA ALA A 285 -4.44 8.61 -3.31
C ALA A 285 -4.64 7.48 -4.32
N THR A 286 -4.84 7.83 -5.60
CA THR A 286 -4.97 6.87 -6.70
C THR A 286 -3.70 6.05 -6.89
N GLN A 287 -2.54 6.70 -6.97
CA GLN A 287 -1.25 6.00 -7.07
C GLN A 287 -0.99 5.13 -5.83
N ILE A 288 -1.24 5.65 -4.62
CA ILE A 288 -1.14 4.86 -3.38
C ILE A 288 -2.01 3.61 -3.46
N GLY A 289 -3.27 3.74 -3.90
CA GLY A 289 -4.19 2.62 -4.02
C GLY A 289 -3.74 1.57 -5.04
N ILE A 290 -3.19 1.98 -6.20
CA ILE A 290 -2.64 1.07 -7.21
C ILE A 290 -1.52 0.21 -6.63
N PHE A 291 -0.60 0.81 -5.87
CA PHE A 291 0.44 0.06 -5.17
C PHE A 291 -0.16 -0.82 -4.07
N ALA A 292 -1.07 -0.30 -3.25
CA ALA A 292 -1.70 -1.05 -2.16
C ALA A 292 -2.43 -2.31 -2.63
N ILE A 293 -3.10 -2.29 -3.79
CA ILE A 293 -3.74 -3.48 -4.40
C ILE A 293 -2.72 -4.60 -4.64
N SER A 294 -1.46 -4.25 -4.94
CA SER A 294 -0.37 -5.20 -5.16
C SER A 294 0.08 -5.87 -3.85
N PHE A 295 -0.05 -5.18 -2.72
CA PHE A 295 0.30 -5.66 -1.39
C PHE A 295 -0.88 -6.27 -0.62
N ALA A 296 -2.10 -6.09 -1.10
CA ALA A 296 -3.30 -6.59 -0.44
C ALA A 296 -3.27 -8.12 -0.30
N PRO A 297 -3.41 -8.66 0.94
CA PRO A 297 -3.20 -10.07 1.25
C PRO A 297 -4.30 -10.98 0.71
N ASN A 298 -5.48 -10.45 0.42
CA ASN A 298 -6.64 -11.23 0.01
C ASN A 298 -7.53 -10.46 -0.98
N LEU A 299 -8.50 -11.17 -1.59
CA LEU A 299 -9.35 -10.60 -2.63
C LEU A 299 -10.27 -9.51 -2.07
N LYS A 300 -10.76 -9.66 -0.83
CA LYS A 300 -11.59 -8.66 -0.16
C LYS A 300 -10.88 -7.31 -0.12
N MET A 301 -9.67 -7.24 0.40
CA MET A 301 -8.90 -5.99 0.52
C MET A 301 -8.59 -5.39 -0.87
N LYS A 302 -8.27 -6.22 -1.87
CA LYS A 302 -8.10 -5.76 -3.25
C LYS A 302 -9.37 -5.11 -3.80
N THR A 303 -10.52 -5.75 -3.59
CA THR A 303 -11.82 -5.25 -4.04
C THR A 303 -12.19 -3.96 -3.32
N MET A 304 -12.01 -3.88 -2.00
CA MET A 304 -12.27 -2.67 -1.22
C MET A 304 -11.40 -1.49 -1.71
N MET A 305 -10.10 -1.71 -1.89
CA MET A 305 -9.19 -0.68 -2.40
C MET A 305 -9.59 -0.21 -3.81
N ARG A 306 -9.82 -1.15 -4.74
CA ARG A 306 -10.29 -0.82 -6.11
C ARG A 306 -11.64 -0.10 -6.13
N SER A 307 -12.53 -0.47 -5.21
CA SER A 307 -13.83 0.18 -5.06
C SER A 307 -13.66 1.65 -4.68
N CYS A 308 -12.81 1.97 -3.69
CA CYS A 308 -12.55 3.37 -3.33
C CYS A 308 -11.94 4.16 -4.50
N LEU A 309 -11.00 3.57 -5.24
CA LEU A 309 -10.42 4.22 -6.43
C LEU A 309 -11.46 4.48 -7.53
N ALA A 310 -12.33 3.50 -7.80
CA ALA A 310 -13.41 3.67 -8.76
C ALA A 310 -14.41 4.77 -8.35
N SER A 311 -14.61 4.95 -7.04
CA SER A 311 -15.43 6.04 -6.49
C SER A 311 -14.74 7.40 -6.62
N PHE A 312 -13.44 7.50 -6.33
CA PHE A 312 -12.65 8.72 -6.54
C PHE A 312 -12.68 9.15 -8.01
N GLU A 313 -12.40 8.24 -8.94
CA GLU A 313 -12.46 8.51 -10.38
C GLU A 313 -13.82 9.04 -10.84
N SER A 314 -14.92 8.50 -10.29
CA SER A 314 -16.26 9.03 -10.62
C SER A 314 -16.57 10.38 -10.01
N LEU A 315 -16.10 10.63 -8.79
CA LEU A 315 -16.33 11.86 -8.06
C LEU A 315 -15.50 13.02 -8.63
N ASP A 316 -14.29 12.73 -9.13
CA ASP A 316 -13.36 13.70 -9.70
C ASP A 316 -14.05 14.65 -10.71
N THR A 317 -14.84 14.07 -11.62
CA THR A 317 -15.53 14.84 -12.67
C THR A 317 -16.80 15.57 -12.23
N THR A 318 -17.26 15.40 -10.98
CA THR A 318 -18.58 15.89 -10.54
C THR A 318 -18.57 16.68 -9.25
N LEU A 319 -17.67 16.37 -8.31
CA LEU A 319 -17.62 16.98 -6.99
C LEU A 319 -17.27 18.47 -7.05
N ILE A 320 -16.12 18.84 -7.61
CA ILE A 320 -15.70 20.25 -7.72
C ILE A 320 -16.69 21.08 -8.56
N PRO A 321 -17.15 20.62 -9.75
CA PRO A 321 -18.20 21.31 -10.49
C PRO A 321 -19.48 21.55 -9.68
N SER A 322 -19.88 20.60 -8.81
CA SER A 322 -21.06 20.77 -7.96
C SER A 322 -20.91 21.88 -6.92
N LEU A 323 -19.69 22.13 -6.44
CA LEU A 323 -19.38 23.22 -5.50
C LEU A 323 -19.41 24.58 -6.19
N GLN A 324 -18.95 24.64 -7.45
CA GLN A 324 -18.93 25.86 -8.26
C GLN A 324 -20.32 26.21 -8.81
N ALA A 325 -21.20 25.22 -9.01
CA ALA A 325 -22.59 25.45 -9.40
C ALA A 325 -23.38 26.02 -8.21
N HIS A 326 -23.62 27.34 -8.20
CA HIS A 326 -24.28 28.10 -7.13
C HIS A 326 -25.76 27.69 -6.83
N GLY A 327 -26.25 26.57 -7.39
CA GLY A 327 -27.68 26.23 -7.47
C GLY A 327 -28.18 25.06 -6.61
N SER A 328 -27.32 24.15 -6.10
CA SER A 328 -27.80 23.04 -5.26
C SER A 328 -26.80 22.66 -4.16
N VAL A 329 -26.91 23.33 -3.02
CA VAL A 329 -26.13 23.01 -1.81
C VAL A 329 -26.27 21.53 -1.43
N LEU A 330 -27.50 21.02 -1.48
CA LEU A 330 -27.81 19.64 -1.12
C LEU A 330 -27.11 18.62 -2.03
N HIS A 331 -26.97 18.90 -3.34
CA HIS A 331 -26.25 18.00 -4.26
C HIS A 331 -24.77 17.90 -3.86
N SER A 332 -24.11 19.04 -3.65
CA SER A 332 -22.71 19.07 -3.23
C SER A 332 -22.49 18.41 -1.86
N ASP A 333 -23.45 18.54 -0.94
CA ASP A 333 -23.37 17.93 0.39
C ASP A 333 -23.48 16.40 0.33
N ILE A 334 -24.36 15.86 -0.52
CA ILE A 334 -24.45 14.41 -0.76
C ILE A 334 -23.16 13.87 -1.37
N LEU A 335 -22.58 14.58 -2.36
CA LEU A 335 -21.33 14.16 -2.98
C LEU A 335 -20.14 14.26 -2.02
N GLU A 336 -20.08 15.31 -1.19
CA GLU A 336 -19.06 15.42 -0.15
C GLU A 336 -19.19 14.28 0.87
N GLN A 337 -20.41 13.97 1.32
CA GLN A 337 -20.62 12.88 2.26
C GLN A 337 -20.10 11.56 1.67
N HIS A 338 -20.48 11.25 0.43
CA HIS A 338 -20.01 10.05 -0.26
C HIS A 338 -18.47 10.04 -0.39
N PHE A 339 -17.87 11.19 -0.73
CA PHE A 339 -16.42 11.34 -0.81
C PHE A 339 -15.74 11.05 0.53
N ASN A 340 -16.22 11.65 1.62
CA ASN A 340 -15.65 11.47 2.97
C ASN A 340 -15.79 10.03 3.48
N GLU A 341 -16.91 9.36 3.18
CA GLU A 341 -17.10 7.94 3.47
C GLU A 341 -16.07 7.07 2.72
N GLU A 342 -15.84 7.33 1.44
CA GLU A 342 -14.85 6.60 0.64
C GLU A 342 -13.40 6.91 1.06
N VAL A 343 -13.07 8.16 1.42
CA VAL A 343 -11.76 8.51 2.00
C VAL A 343 -11.53 7.77 3.31
N THR A 344 -12.54 7.71 4.19
CA THR A 344 -12.44 6.99 5.47
C THR A 344 -12.21 5.50 5.25
N LYS A 345 -12.98 4.90 4.32
CA LYS A 345 -12.84 3.49 3.95
C LYS A 345 -11.50 3.18 3.28
N PHE A 346 -11.01 4.07 2.43
CA PHE A 346 -9.69 4.00 1.81
C PHE A 346 -8.59 4.03 2.88
N LYS A 347 -8.64 4.99 3.81
CA LYS A 347 -7.69 5.11 4.93
C LYS A 347 -7.65 3.83 5.77
N ALA A 348 -8.81 3.35 6.21
CA ALA A 348 -8.91 2.13 7.03
C ALA A 348 -8.38 0.89 6.29
N THR A 349 -8.81 0.68 5.05
CA THR A 349 -8.36 -0.46 4.23
C THR A 349 -6.85 -0.41 4.00
N LEU A 350 -6.30 0.78 3.72
CA LEU A 350 -4.87 0.96 3.52
C LEU A 350 -4.08 0.66 4.80
N GLN A 351 -4.53 1.16 5.95
CA GLN A 351 -3.90 0.89 7.25
C GLN A 351 -3.95 -0.61 7.62
N GLU A 352 -4.95 -1.37 7.18
CA GLU A 352 -4.94 -2.84 7.35
C GLU A 352 -3.91 -3.55 6.45
N ILE A 353 -3.57 -2.97 5.29
CA ILE A 353 -2.59 -3.53 4.33
C ILE A 353 -1.16 -3.23 4.77
N ILE A 354 -0.90 -2.02 5.31
CA ILE A 354 0.44 -1.56 5.67
C ILE A 354 1.01 -2.34 6.87
N ASP A 355 2.29 -2.75 6.79
CA ASP A 355 2.98 -3.30 7.97
C ASP A 355 3.17 -2.26 9.07
N SER A 356 2.85 -2.66 10.30
CA SER A 356 2.85 -1.76 11.44
C SER A 356 4.24 -1.28 11.83
N ARG A 357 5.28 -2.11 11.64
CA ARG A 357 6.67 -1.74 11.94
C ARG A 357 7.19 -0.77 10.90
N ALA A 358 6.96 -1.03 9.62
CA ALA A 358 7.31 -0.13 8.52
C ALA A 358 6.67 1.25 8.68
N PHE A 359 5.38 1.29 9.04
CA PHE A 359 4.64 2.53 9.27
C PHE A 359 5.23 3.35 10.42
N LEU A 360 5.54 2.69 11.55
CA LEU A 360 6.21 3.32 12.69
C LEU A 360 7.62 3.80 12.36
N GLY A 361 8.38 3.02 11.59
CA GLY A 361 9.74 3.36 11.16
C GLY A 361 9.76 4.62 10.28
N CYS A 362 8.87 4.67 9.29
CA CYS A 362 8.72 5.85 8.43
C CYS A 362 8.30 7.08 9.25
N TYR A 363 7.33 6.95 10.17
CA TYR A 363 6.98 8.07 11.05
C TYR A 363 8.14 8.51 11.94
N LEU A 364 8.95 7.59 12.45
CA LEU A 364 10.12 7.92 13.26
C LEU A 364 11.13 8.78 12.50
N GLU A 365 11.31 8.52 11.21
CA GLU A 365 12.14 9.35 10.33
C GLU A 365 11.53 10.74 10.10
N ILE A 366 10.24 10.82 9.78
CA ILE A 366 9.49 12.07 9.60
C ILE A 366 9.58 12.94 10.86
N LEU A 367 9.32 12.35 12.03
CA LEU A 367 9.39 13.01 13.33
C LEU A 367 10.83 13.47 13.63
N THR A 368 11.84 12.65 13.35
CA THR A 368 13.24 12.99 13.58
C THR A 368 13.69 14.16 12.72
N SER A 369 13.36 14.13 11.42
CA SER A 369 13.65 15.20 10.47
C SER A 369 12.90 16.49 10.84
N GLY A 370 11.61 16.38 11.17
CA GLY A 370 10.78 17.50 11.58
C GLY A 370 11.28 18.20 12.85
N ILE A 371 11.66 17.44 13.89
CA ILE A 371 12.28 18.00 15.10
C ILE A 371 13.59 18.72 14.76
N SER A 372 14.45 18.10 13.96
CA SER A 372 15.76 18.67 13.60
C SER A 372 15.63 19.96 12.80
N ALA A 373 14.64 20.04 11.91
CA ALA A 373 14.35 21.25 11.14
C ALA A 373 13.80 22.37 12.04
N THR A 374 12.89 22.04 12.97
CA THR A 374 12.31 23.01 13.91
C THR A 374 13.33 23.48 14.96
N GLU A 375 14.32 22.66 15.30
CA GLU A 375 15.43 23.05 16.18
C GLU A 375 16.33 24.12 15.56
N LYS A 376 16.47 24.12 14.22
CA LYS A 376 17.19 25.17 13.48
C LYS A 376 16.37 26.45 13.33
N LEU A 377 15.09 26.32 13.03
CA LEU A 377 14.16 27.43 12.87
C LEU A 377 12.81 27.03 13.44
N TYR A 378 12.42 27.65 14.56
CA TYR A 378 11.16 27.31 15.21
C TYR A 378 9.98 27.59 14.29
N ASN A 379 9.16 26.55 14.08
CA ASN A 379 7.98 26.56 13.24
C ASN A 379 6.88 25.77 13.95
N LYS A 380 5.88 26.50 14.46
CA LYS A 380 4.73 25.92 15.18
C LYS A 380 3.88 25.03 14.27
N GLN A 381 3.58 25.48 13.05
CA GLN A 381 2.74 24.75 12.09
C GLN A 381 3.35 23.37 11.77
N ARG A 382 4.67 23.30 11.59
CA ARG A 382 5.36 22.03 11.36
C ARG A 382 5.20 21.06 12.55
N LEU A 383 5.24 21.56 13.78
CA LEU A 383 5.01 20.71 14.96
C LEU A 383 3.54 20.28 15.08
N GLU A 384 2.60 21.13 14.69
CA GLU A 384 1.18 20.78 14.59
C GLU A 384 0.95 19.68 13.55
N ASP A 385 1.56 19.80 12.36
CA ASP A 385 1.53 18.77 11.33
C ASP A 385 2.09 17.43 11.85
N LEU A 386 3.22 17.44 12.58
CA LEU A 386 3.77 16.22 13.20
C LEU A 386 2.81 15.60 14.21
N VAL A 387 2.06 16.40 14.97
CA VAL A 387 1.03 15.89 15.89
C VAL A 387 -0.12 15.26 15.11
N GLN A 388 -0.59 15.86 14.03
CA GLN A 388 -1.64 15.27 13.19
C GLN A 388 -1.19 13.96 12.56
N ILE A 389 0.03 13.93 11.98
CA ILE A 389 0.63 12.70 11.45
C ILE A 389 0.74 11.62 12.54
N SER A 390 1.05 11.99 13.80
CA SER A 390 1.08 11.04 14.91
C SER A 390 -0.29 10.43 15.23
N LEU A 391 -1.39 11.17 15.02
CA LEU A 391 -2.74 10.66 15.25
C LEU A 391 -3.10 9.57 14.24
N LEU A 392 -2.55 9.61 13.04
CA LEU A 392 -2.69 8.52 12.06
C LEU A 392 -2.12 7.19 12.58
N LEU A 393 -1.07 7.23 13.42
CA LEU A 393 -0.60 6.01 14.11
C LEU A 393 -1.60 5.51 15.16
N VAL A 394 -2.30 6.43 15.83
CA VAL A 394 -3.34 6.06 16.79
C VAL A 394 -4.50 5.38 16.06
N GLU A 395 -4.94 5.95 14.94
CA GLU A 395 -5.96 5.34 14.05
C GLU A 395 -5.51 3.95 13.57
N HIS A 396 -4.26 3.83 13.10
CA HIS A 396 -3.70 2.57 12.64
C HIS A 396 -3.83 1.45 13.68
N PHE A 397 -3.55 1.73 14.96
CA PHE A 397 -3.66 0.76 16.05
C PHE A 397 -5.05 0.70 16.71
N GLN A 398 -6.04 1.47 16.26
CA GLN A 398 -7.45 1.24 16.62
C GLN A 398 -8.02 0.04 15.87
N LEU A 399 -7.49 -0.27 14.69
CA LEU A 399 -7.84 -1.46 13.92
C LEU A 399 -7.36 -2.70 14.67
N GLU A 400 -8.29 -3.63 14.92
CA GLU A 400 -8.03 -4.83 15.74
C GLU A 400 -6.84 -5.63 15.21
N ILE A 401 -6.75 -5.79 13.89
CA ILE A 401 -5.69 -6.55 13.23
C ILE A 401 -4.30 -5.95 13.45
N ASN A 402 -4.19 -4.63 13.55
CA ASN A 402 -2.94 -3.92 13.80
C ASN A 402 -2.60 -3.92 15.29
N ARG A 403 -3.61 -3.81 16.15
CA ARG A 403 -3.43 -3.88 17.61
C ARG A 403 -2.94 -5.25 18.07
N LYS A 404 -3.36 -6.35 17.42
CA LYS A 404 -2.87 -7.70 17.70
C LYS A 404 -1.33 -7.77 17.68
N VAL A 405 -0.69 -7.09 16.73
CA VAL A 405 0.77 -7.02 16.59
C VAL A 405 1.45 -6.44 17.84
N LEU A 406 0.82 -5.46 18.51
CA LEU A 406 1.32 -4.91 19.77
C LEU A 406 1.22 -5.93 20.92
N THR A 407 0.11 -6.66 21.00
CA THR A 407 -0.14 -7.63 22.06
C THR A 407 0.68 -8.92 21.95
N GLU A 408 1.16 -9.24 20.75
CA GLU A 408 2.00 -10.40 20.46
C GLU A 408 3.48 -10.19 20.80
N THR A 409 3.87 -8.96 21.16
CA THR A 409 5.24 -8.66 21.61
C THR A 409 5.58 -9.35 22.93
N GLN A 410 6.86 -9.65 23.13
CA GLN A 410 7.36 -10.23 24.39
C GLN A 410 6.95 -9.35 25.58
N ASP A 411 6.42 -9.99 26.62
CA ASP A 411 5.94 -9.35 27.85
C ASP A 411 4.93 -8.20 27.63
N ARG A 412 4.25 -8.15 26.47
CA ARG A 412 3.30 -7.08 26.08
C ARG A 412 3.91 -5.67 26.05
N LEU A 413 5.23 -5.56 25.92
CA LEU A 413 5.95 -4.28 25.89
C LEU A 413 5.45 -3.33 24.79
N GLY A 414 5.01 -3.87 23.65
CA GLY A 414 4.44 -3.09 22.55
C GLY A 414 3.21 -2.29 22.97
N GLU A 415 2.26 -2.92 23.68
CA GLU A 415 1.07 -2.23 24.19
C GLU A 415 1.45 -1.17 25.25
N GLU A 416 2.41 -1.47 26.12
CA GLU A 416 2.88 -0.49 27.13
C GLU A 416 3.50 0.75 26.48
N TYR A 417 4.40 0.58 25.51
CA TYR A 417 5.01 1.69 24.78
C TYR A 417 3.99 2.44 23.93
N TYR A 418 2.98 1.77 23.38
CA TYR A 418 1.88 2.41 22.67
C TYR A 418 1.04 3.31 23.60
N GLN A 419 0.72 2.84 24.81
CA GLN A 419 0.01 3.68 25.80
C GLN A 419 0.87 4.88 26.25
N GLN A 420 2.18 4.70 26.41
CA GLN A 420 3.10 5.80 26.68
C GLN A 420 3.15 6.80 25.51
N PHE A 421 3.16 6.30 24.26
CA PHE A 421 3.15 7.13 23.06
C PHE A 421 1.89 8.02 23.02
N ILE A 422 0.70 7.46 23.26
CA ILE A 422 -0.56 8.22 23.31
C ILE A 422 -0.49 9.32 24.38
N ARG A 423 0.01 9.02 25.58
CA ARG A 423 0.12 9.99 26.68
C ARG A 423 1.02 11.16 26.29
N VAL A 424 2.21 10.89 25.77
CA VAL A 424 3.15 11.94 25.37
C VAL A 424 2.66 12.71 24.14
N LEU A 425 1.94 12.06 23.21
CA LEU A 425 1.30 12.74 22.10
C LEU A 425 0.28 13.78 22.60
N ARG A 426 -0.53 13.44 23.61
CA ARG A 426 -1.45 14.37 24.25
C ARG A 426 -0.71 15.54 24.93
N GLU A 427 0.43 15.28 25.55
CA GLU A 427 1.29 16.34 26.11
C GLU A 427 1.84 17.27 25.02
N CYS A 428 2.29 16.73 23.87
CA CYS A 428 2.74 17.51 22.72
C CYS A 428 1.60 18.40 22.17
N LYS A 429 0.38 17.87 22.08
CA LYS A 429 -0.79 18.66 21.67
C LYS A 429 -1.10 19.77 22.67
N ALA A 430 -1.11 19.45 23.97
CA ALA A 430 -1.40 20.43 25.02
C ALA A 430 -0.37 21.56 25.10
N ILE A 431 0.93 21.23 25.01
CA ILE A 431 1.99 22.24 25.09
C ILE A 431 2.00 23.16 23.86
N LEU A 432 1.59 22.66 22.68
CA LEU A 432 1.42 23.48 21.48
C LEU A 432 0.25 24.45 21.58
N MET A 433 -0.84 24.07 22.25
CA MET A 433 -1.97 24.99 22.53
C MET A 433 -1.53 26.16 23.41
N CYS A 434 -0.53 25.95 24.27
CA CYS A 434 0.07 26.98 25.13
C CYS A 434 1.35 27.58 24.55
N ALA A 435 1.66 27.40 23.25
CA ALA A 435 2.96 27.76 22.68
C ALA A 435 3.34 29.24 22.81
N SER A 436 2.36 30.14 22.91
CA SER A 436 2.61 31.58 23.15
C SER A 436 3.15 31.88 24.56
N GLN A 437 2.98 30.95 25.51
CA GLN A 437 3.36 31.09 26.91
C GLN A 437 4.51 30.15 27.30
N VAL A 438 5.07 29.41 26.34
CA VAL A 438 6.04 28.35 26.58
C VAL A 438 7.25 28.54 25.68
N GLU A 439 8.44 28.46 26.26
CA GLU A 439 9.68 28.54 25.52
C GLU A 439 9.79 27.42 24.45
N PRO A 440 10.22 27.74 23.22
CA PRO A 440 10.41 26.76 22.14
C PRO A 440 11.22 25.52 22.53
N GLN A 441 12.26 25.69 23.37
CA GLN A 441 13.10 24.59 23.84
C GLN A 441 12.31 23.57 24.67
N ARG A 442 11.36 24.03 25.48
CA ARG A 442 10.50 23.17 26.30
C ARG A 442 9.50 22.39 25.45
N ILE A 443 8.98 23.03 24.40
CA ILE A 443 8.13 22.36 23.39
C ILE A 443 8.94 21.26 22.70
N LEU A 444 10.12 21.60 22.15
CA LEU A 444 11.00 20.63 21.48
C LEU A 444 11.42 19.47 22.37
N LYS A 445 11.64 19.71 23.67
CA LYS A 445 11.94 18.64 24.64
C LYS A 445 10.82 17.58 24.69
N ARG A 446 9.55 17.98 24.63
CA ARG A 446 8.41 17.04 24.61
C ARG A 446 8.37 16.21 23.33
N PHE A 447 8.63 16.82 22.17
CA PHE A 447 8.74 16.09 20.91
C PHE A 447 9.94 15.13 20.89
N LYS A 448 11.09 15.49 21.51
CA LYS A 448 12.23 14.58 21.67
C LYS A 448 11.89 13.37 22.57
N ILE A 449 11.03 13.55 23.58
CA ILE A 449 10.50 12.45 24.39
C ILE A 449 9.57 11.57 23.55
N LEU A 450 8.64 12.16 22.78
CA LEU A 450 7.75 11.43 21.86
C LEU A 450 8.56 10.54 20.90
N ARG A 451 9.61 11.10 20.29
CA ARG A 451 10.53 10.37 19.41
C ARG A 451 11.22 9.20 20.11
N THR A 452 11.65 9.39 21.35
CA THR A 452 12.30 8.33 22.14
C THR A 452 11.34 7.18 22.43
N ILE A 453 10.10 7.49 22.82
CA ILE A 453 9.07 6.46 23.07
C ILE A 453 8.70 5.74 21.78
N LEU A 454 8.51 6.49 20.68
CA LEU A 454 8.24 5.92 19.36
C LEU A 454 9.35 4.96 18.91
N ARG A 455 10.63 5.31 19.16
CA ARG A 455 11.76 4.41 18.86
C ARG A 455 11.68 3.11 19.66
N LYS A 456 11.31 3.16 20.93
CA LYS A 456 11.10 1.96 21.76
C LYS A 456 9.94 1.12 21.26
N LEU A 457 8.82 1.76 20.91
CA LEU A 457 7.66 1.11 20.32
C LEU A 457 8.03 0.40 19.01
N HIS A 458 8.69 1.10 18.08
CA HIS A 458 9.19 0.52 16.83
C HIS A 458 10.15 -0.66 17.08
N GLY A 459 11.06 -0.54 18.04
CA GLY A 459 11.99 -1.61 18.41
C GLY A 459 11.29 -2.86 18.95
N SER A 460 10.19 -2.70 19.69
CA SER A 460 9.44 -3.84 20.26
C SER A 460 8.78 -4.73 19.20
N LEU A 461 8.41 -4.18 18.04
CA LEU A 461 7.80 -4.93 16.94
C LEU A 461 8.82 -5.71 16.09
N GLY A 462 10.11 -5.58 16.38
CA GLY A 462 11.17 -6.25 15.63
C GLY A 462 11.70 -7.54 16.27
N VAL A 463 11.26 -7.86 17.48
CA VAL A 463 11.77 -9.00 18.27
C VAL A 463 10.83 -10.20 18.12
N GLY A 464 10.85 -10.83 16.96
CA GLY A 464 10.19 -12.11 16.72
C GLY A 464 11.18 -13.27 16.93
N LYS A 465 11.09 -13.95 18.08
CA LYS A 465 11.62 -15.30 18.41
C LYS A 465 12.89 -15.76 17.67
N HIS A 466 14.03 -15.14 17.95
CA HIS A 466 15.31 -15.84 17.92
C HIS A 466 16.24 -15.16 18.91
N GLU A 467 16.87 -15.99 19.75
CA GLU A 467 17.92 -15.65 20.74
C GLU A 467 17.43 -14.99 22.05
N ASP A 468 16.96 -15.85 22.96
CA ASP A 468 16.96 -15.57 24.40
C ASP A 468 17.95 -16.55 25.06
N GLU A 469 19.25 -16.30 24.89
CA GLU A 469 20.25 -16.69 25.89
C GLU A 469 21.07 -15.45 26.27
N LEU A 470 21.03 -15.15 27.58
CA LEU A 470 21.82 -14.18 28.36
C LEU A 470 21.29 -12.74 28.44
N ARG A 471 20.31 -12.58 29.33
CA ARG A 471 20.04 -11.34 30.08
C ARG A 471 21.23 -11.00 30.99
N VAL A 472 21.67 -9.73 30.99
CA VAL A 472 22.30 -9.08 32.15
C VAL A 472 21.62 -7.72 32.39
N PRO A 473 21.18 -7.40 33.62
CA PRO A 473 20.50 -6.14 33.92
C PRO A 473 21.51 -5.02 34.18
N LEU A 474 21.32 -3.86 33.56
CA LEU A 474 22.06 -2.63 33.89
C LEU A 474 21.14 -1.61 34.58
N ALA A 475 21.51 -1.27 35.83
CA ALA A 475 21.00 -0.16 36.59
C ALA A 475 21.60 1.19 36.09
N PRO A 476 20.96 2.34 36.39
CA PRO A 476 21.24 3.61 35.73
C PRO A 476 22.29 4.43 36.48
N LEU A 477 23.25 5.02 35.75
CA LEU A 477 24.05 6.15 36.23
C LEU A 477 24.04 7.27 35.18
N LEU A 478 23.37 8.36 35.55
CA LEU A 478 23.54 9.70 35.00
C LEU A 478 24.79 10.31 35.62
N VAL A 479 25.70 10.90 34.84
CA VAL A 479 26.42 12.15 35.17
C VAL A 479 26.81 12.86 33.86
N ASP A 480 26.56 14.17 33.86
CA ASP A 480 26.97 15.20 32.88
C ASP A 480 28.47 15.19 32.52
N ASP A 481 28.81 15.73 31.35
CA ASP A 481 29.70 16.91 31.34
C ASP A 481 29.73 17.65 29.99
N ALA A 482 29.85 18.97 30.12
CA ALA A 482 29.80 19.98 29.08
C ALA A 482 31.21 20.43 28.63
N ASN A 483 31.22 21.12 27.48
CA ASN A 483 32.20 22.10 26.98
C ASN A 483 33.55 21.61 26.40
N ASN A 484 33.76 21.90 25.10
CA ASN A 484 34.74 22.93 24.72
C ASN A 484 34.65 23.35 23.24
N ILE A 485 34.73 24.66 23.03
CA ILE A 485 34.81 25.40 21.76
C ILE A 485 36.29 25.65 21.44
N LYS A 486 36.69 25.60 20.17
CA LYS A 486 37.74 26.48 19.61
C LYS A 486 37.63 26.59 18.07
N GLU A 487 37.47 27.83 17.60
CA GLU A 487 37.60 28.29 16.22
C GLU A 487 39.07 28.31 15.73
N ILE A 488 39.27 28.23 14.41
CA ILE A 488 40.13 29.10 13.58
C ILE A 488 39.89 28.80 12.07
N ASN A 489 39.42 29.85 11.38
CA ASN A 489 39.54 30.36 9.99
C ASN A 489 39.76 29.49 8.72
N GLU A 490 38.88 29.75 7.74
CA GLU A 490 39.02 30.04 6.27
C GLU A 490 40.38 29.73 5.59
N ASP A 491 40.47 29.05 4.43
CA ASP A 491 39.91 29.45 3.12
C ASP A 491 39.97 28.32 2.03
N GLU A 492 39.15 28.51 0.98
CA GLU A 492 39.15 28.01 -0.43
C GLU A 492 39.16 26.51 -0.87
N THR A 493 38.08 26.19 -1.63
CA THR A 493 37.91 25.31 -2.81
C THR A 493 38.57 23.92 -2.87
N HIS A 494 37.75 22.85 -2.90
CA HIS A 494 37.89 21.72 -3.85
C HIS A 494 36.66 20.77 -3.76
N TYR A 495 36.09 20.46 -4.92
CA TYR A 495 35.13 19.35 -5.12
C TYR A 495 35.78 18.02 -4.73
N SER A 496 35.31 17.34 -3.67
CA SER A 496 35.31 15.88 -3.52
C SER A 496 34.69 15.45 -2.18
N GLY A 497 33.93 14.36 -2.19
CA GLY A 497 33.79 13.48 -1.02
C GLY A 497 32.49 13.58 -0.22
N LEU A 498 31.45 12.88 -0.69
CA LEU A 498 30.43 12.31 0.20
C LEU A 498 31.15 11.35 1.17
N LYS A 499 31.51 11.85 2.35
CA LYS A 499 31.95 11.02 3.48
C LYS A 499 30.74 10.26 3.99
N THR A 500 30.76 8.96 3.76
CA THR A 500 29.89 7.97 4.39
C THR A 500 30.13 8.02 5.90
N SER A 501 29.13 8.52 6.64
CA SER A 501 29.03 8.31 8.08
C SER A 501 28.86 6.81 8.33
N ARG A 502 29.99 6.13 8.58
CA ARG A 502 30.05 4.78 9.13
C ARG A 502 29.38 4.79 10.49
N ASN A 503 28.15 4.32 10.53
CA ASN A 503 27.52 3.54 11.60
C ASN A 503 26.24 2.94 11.02
N SER A 504 26.43 1.99 10.12
CA SER A 504 25.36 1.09 9.64
C SER A 504 25.24 -0.05 10.64
N ILE A 505 24.07 -0.19 11.26
CA ILE A 505 23.71 -1.27 12.19
C ILE A 505 23.46 -2.60 11.43
N LEU A 506 23.71 -2.65 10.12
CA LEU A 506 23.41 -3.80 9.26
C LEU A 506 24.62 -4.68 8.91
N TYR A 507 25.80 -4.43 9.50
CA TYR A 507 26.96 -5.31 9.32
C TYR A 507 27.85 -5.31 10.59
N ASP A 508 27.72 -6.35 11.42
CA ASP A 508 28.85 -6.76 12.25
C ASP A 508 29.86 -7.46 11.33
N THR A 509 31.02 -6.84 11.15
CA THR A 509 32.09 -7.36 10.30
C THR A 509 33.30 -7.69 11.15
N GLU A 510 33.20 -8.75 11.95
CA GLU A 510 34.39 -9.42 12.45
C GLU A 510 35.08 -10.17 11.30
N ARG A 511 36.08 -9.50 10.72
CA ARG A 511 37.12 -10.15 9.92
C ARG A 511 37.90 -11.13 10.81
N ARG A 512 37.81 -12.41 10.45
CA ARG A 512 38.80 -13.50 10.64
C ARG A 512 40.15 -13.07 11.24
N ASN A 513 40.50 -13.62 12.40
CA ASN A 513 41.88 -13.96 12.72
C ASN A 513 42.10 -15.47 12.51
N ARG A 514 42.99 -15.80 11.58
CA ARG A 514 43.55 -17.14 11.35
C ARG A 514 44.72 -17.36 12.32
N GLY A 515 44.71 -18.48 13.04
CA GLY A 515 45.89 -19.11 13.65
C GLY A 515 45.64 -20.63 13.71
N SER A 516 46.14 -21.39 12.74
CA SER A 516 47.32 -22.28 12.83
C SER A 516 47.09 -23.62 13.56
N LYS A 517 47.07 -24.70 12.75
CA LYS A 517 47.57 -26.08 12.94
C LYS A 517 47.15 -26.87 14.20
N THR A 518 46.59 -28.08 14.01
CA THR A 518 47.35 -29.37 14.06
C THR A 518 46.50 -30.57 13.63
N LYS A 519 47.19 -31.58 13.07
CA LYS A 519 46.74 -32.92 12.67
C LYS A 519 46.36 -33.80 13.87
N ASP A 520 45.46 -34.77 13.67
CA ASP A 520 45.65 -36.23 13.85
C ASP A 520 44.31 -36.98 13.74
N HIS A 521 44.18 -37.96 12.83
CA HIS A 521 44.06 -39.43 13.07
C HIS A 521 42.81 -39.85 13.87
N ARG A 522 42.03 -40.91 13.60
CA ARG A 522 41.94 -42.04 12.64
C ARG A 522 40.67 -42.85 13.09
N ILE A 523 40.14 -43.76 12.24
CA ILE A 523 39.39 -45.02 12.60
C ILE A 523 37.88 -44.86 12.99
N THR A 524 36.86 -45.64 12.59
CA THR A 524 36.61 -46.76 11.64
C THR A 524 35.09 -47.09 11.54
N THR A 525 34.62 -47.46 10.34
CA THR A 525 33.72 -48.59 9.92
C THR A 525 32.28 -48.86 10.45
N ASN A 526 31.39 -49.05 9.45
CA ASN A 526 30.24 -50.00 9.29
C ASN A 526 28.92 -49.66 10.03
N SER A 527 27.71 -49.86 9.49
CA SER A 527 27.20 -50.85 8.52
C SER A 527 26.07 -50.33 7.60
N LEU A 528 25.84 -51.09 6.53
CA LEU A 528 24.71 -51.08 5.59
C LEU A 528 23.35 -51.31 6.29
N ASP A 529 22.25 -50.73 5.79
CA ASP A 529 21.24 -51.50 5.03
C ASP A 529 20.21 -50.63 4.28
N ILE A 530 19.66 -51.22 3.22
CA ILE A 530 18.89 -50.64 2.11
C ILE A 530 17.37 -50.64 2.41
N LYS A 531 16.63 -49.58 2.01
CA LYS A 531 15.34 -49.68 1.29
C LYS A 531 14.78 -48.33 0.81
N SER A 532 14.17 -48.42 -0.37
CA SER A 532 13.58 -47.44 -1.28
C SER A 532 12.43 -46.60 -0.74
N GLU A 533 12.28 -45.36 -1.20
CA GLU A 533 11.14 -44.89 -2.03
C GLU A 533 11.09 -43.35 -2.21
N MET A 534 10.65 -42.94 -3.40
CA MET A 534 10.01 -41.66 -3.76
C MET A 534 10.89 -40.40 -3.81
N ALA A 535 11.32 -40.10 -5.04
CA ALA A 535 11.87 -38.83 -5.48
C ALA A 535 10.93 -37.65 -5.19
N LYS A 536 11.44 -36.65 -4.48
CA LYS A 536 10.89 -35.28 -4.42
C LYS A 536 11.85 -34.34 -5.15
N PRO A 537 11.40 -33.51 -6.09
CA PRO A 537 12.25 -32.48 -6.65
C PRO A 537 12.26 -31.23 -5.73
N ASN A 538 13.46 -30.69 -5.60
CA ASN A 538 13.79 -29.27 -5.42
C ASN A 538 13.62 -28.64 -4.03
N GLY A 539 14.73 -28.71 -3.26
CA GLY A 539 15.72 -27.62 -3.31
C GLY A 539 15.27 -26.28 -2.73
N ASN A 540 15.31 -26.18 -1.41
CA ASN A 540 15.26 -24.90 -0.70
C ASN A 540 16.53 -24.09 -1.01
N VAL A 541 16.47 -23.25 -2.04
CA VAL A 541 17.37 -22.11 -2.17
C VAL A 541 16.95 -21.12 -1.09
N LEU A 542 17.80 -20.92 -0.09
CA LEU A 542 17.68 -19.87 0.91
C LEU A 542 17.75 -18.51 0.18
N ARG A 543 16.58 -18.06 -0.31
CA ARG A 543 16.35 -16.70 -0.80
C ARG A 543 16.72 -15.74 0.33
N ARG A 544 17.63 -14.81 0.05
CA ARG A 544 17.72 -13.58 0.85
C ARG A 544 16.37 -12.91 0.75
N GLU A 545 15.63 -12.91 1.84
CA GLU A 545 14.39 -12.15 1.92
C GLU A 545 14.74 -10.66 1.83
N SER A 546 14.35 -10.01 0.74
CA SER A 546 14.41 -8.54 0.63
C SER A 546 13.44 -7.91 1.64
N LEU A 547 13.50 -6.59 1.81
CA LEU A 547 12.58 -5.77 2.63
C LEU A 547 11.08 -6.12 2.44
N ARG A 548 10.76 -6.79 1.33
CA ARG A 548 9.53 -7.54 1.04
C ARG A 548 8.96 -8.37 2.19
N THR A 549 9.78 -9.00 3.03
CA THR A 549 9.28 -9.78 4.18
C THR A 549 8.95 -8.93 5.41
N VAL A 550 9.52 -7.73 5.51
CA VAL A 550 9.37 -6.86 6.69
C VAL A 550 8.29 -5.80 6.50
N MET A 551 8.02 -5.33 5.27
CA MET A 551 7.09 -4.21 5.05
C MET A 551 5.64 -4.59 4.71
N PHE A 552 5.33 -5.83 4.32
CA PHE A 552 3.96 -6.20 3.90
C PHE A 552 3.58 -7.68 4.12
N LYS A 553 4.38 -8.47 4.86
CA LYS A 553 4.14 -9.93 5.03
C LYS A 553 3.43 -10.22 6.35
N ARG A 554 2.09 -10.27 6.33
CA ARG A 554 1.34 -11.04 7.33
C ARG A 554 1.33 -12.51 6.90
N GLN A 555 2.02 -13.37 7.64
CA GLN A 555 1.74 -14.81 7.59
C GLN A 555 0.39 -15.07 8.25
N ASN A 556 -0.68 -15.15 7.47
CA ASN A 556 -1.98 -15.61 7.95
C ASN A 556 -1.95 -17.15 8.06
N ILE A 557 -1.72 -17.67 9.25
CA ILE A 557 -2.09 -19.04 9.62
C ILE A 557 -3.37 -18.93 10.46
N ALA A 558 -4.45 -19.46 9.88
CA ALA A 558 -5.75 -19.74 10.50
C ALA A 558 -6.68 -18.56 10.81
N GLU A 559 -7.67 -18.33 9.94
CA GLU A 559 -9.02 -17.88 10.35
C GLU A 559 -10.06 -18.25 9.28
N SER A 560 -10.36 -19.55 9.15
CA SER A 560 -11.55 -20.02 8.46
C SER A 560 -12.37 -20.83 9.46
N ARG A 561 -13.35 -20.16 10.10
CA ARG A 561 -14.54 -20.66 10.82
C ARG A 561 -14.74 -19.87 12.12
N LYS A 562 -15.66 -18.90 12.06
CA LYS A 562 -16.66 -18.57 13.08
C LYS A 562 -17.37 -17.26 12.70
N LEU A 563 -18.31 -17.33 11.77
CA LEU A 563 -19.24 -16.22 11.49
C LEU A 563 -20.61 -16.79 11.12
N TYR A 564 -21.25 -17.47 12.05
CA TYR A 564 -22.70 -17.75 12.00
C TYR A 564 -23.17 -18.04 13.43
N THR A 565 -23.80 -17.05 14.07
CA THR A 565 -24.94 -17.16 15.03
C THR A 565 -25.06 -15.87 15.84
N SER A 566 -25.72 -14.88 15.28
CA SER A 566 -26.48 -13.85 16.02
C SER A 566 -27.20 -13.00 14.97
N MET A 567 -28.29 -12.34 15.36
CA MET A 567 -29.16 -11.48 14.55
C MET A 567 -30.29 -12.23 13.83
N SER A 568 -31.11 -12.90 14.65
CA SER A 568 -32.56 -12.96 14.42
C SER A 568 -33.20 -12.03 15.45
N ASN A 569 -33.81 -10.92 15.00
CA ASN A 569 -35.17 -10.47 15.37
C ASN A 569 -35.40 -8.97 15.14
N GLN A 570 -36.54 -8.69 14.47
CA GLN A 570 -37.39 -7.48 14.44
C GLN A 570 -37.29 -6.46 13.28
N SER A 571 -38.25 -6.62 12.34
CA SER A 571 -39.29 -5.65 11.94
C SER A 571 -39.09 -4.72 10.71
N MET A 572 -39.53 -5.25 9.56
CA MET A 572 -40.27 -4.65 8.43
C MET A 572 -39.82 -3.38 7.67
N ASP A 573 -38.78 -2.66 8.08
CA ASP A 573 -38.06 -1.68 7.22
C ASP A 573 -36.72 -2.22 6.69
N LEU A 574 -36.53 -3.54 6.82
CA LEU A 574 -35.23 -4.22 6.79
C LEU A 574 -34.91 -4.98 5.50
N GLN A 575 -35.76 -4.97 4.47
CA GLN A 575 -35.53 -5.81 3.30
C GLN A 575 -34.30 -5.39 2.46
N ILE A 576 -34.06 -4.09 2.27
CA ILE A 576 -32.86 -3.63 1.55
C ILE A 576 -31.63 -3.88 2.40
N THR A 577 -31.61 -3.48 3.68
CA THR A 577 -30.44 -3.67 4.55
C THR A 577 -30.04 -5.14 4.68
N ASP A 578 -31.00 -6.05 4.86
CA ASP A 578 -30.74 -7.49 4.94
C ASP A 578 -30.20 -8.07 3.62
N ILE A 579 -30.75 -7.63 2.47
CA ILE A 579 -30.23 -8.02 1.14
C ILE A 579 -28.85 -7.41 0.90
N LEU A 580 -28.64 -6.16 1.35
CA LEU A 580 -27.37 -5.48 1.20
C LEU A 580 -26.30 -6.13 2.06
N ASP A 581 -26.63 -6.61 3.25
CA ASP A 581 -25.69 -7.30 4.14
C ASP A 581 -25.32 -8.69 3.57
N GLN A 582 -26.29 -9.40 2.98
CA GLN A 582 -26.03 -10.64 2.24
C GLN A 582 -25.12 -10.40 1.03
N LEU A 583 -25.42 -9.41 0.20
CA LEU A 583 -24.59 -9.02 -0.95
C LEU A 583 -23.20 -8.53 -0.52
N THR A 584 -23.11 -7.80 0.60
CA THR A 584 -21.85 -7.35 1.19
C THR A 584 -21.02 -8.56 1.64
N GLY A 585 -21.61 -9.52 2.35
CA GLY A 585 -20.95 -10.77 2.74
C GLY A 585 -20.46 -11.58 1.53
N MET A 586 -21.25 -11.62 0.45
CA MET A 586 -20.89 -12.30 -0.79
C MET A 586 -19.72 -11.62 -1.53
N SER A 587 -19.72 -10.29 -1.59
CA SER A 587 -18.64 -9.50 -2.21
C SER A 587 -17.33 -9.51 -1.40
N ASN A 588 -17.41 -9.72 -0.08
CA ASN A 588 -16.30 -9.52 0.86
C ASN A 588 -15.67 -10.80 1.43
N GLY A 589 -16.18 -12.00 1.14
CA GLY A 589 -15.59 -13.20 1.76
C GLY A 589 -15.95 -14.54 1.14
N TYR A 590 -16.99 -14.62 0.31
CA TYR A 590 -17.43 -15.91 -0.22
C TYR A 590 -16.59 -16.43 -1.39
N PHE A 591 -15.78 -15.61 -2.05
CA PHE A 591 -14.99 -16.01 -3.22
C PHE A 591 -13.62 -16.63 -2.90
N GLU A 592 -13.27 -16.74 -1.62
CA GLU A 592 -12.07 -17.44 -1.15
C GLU A 592 -12.38 -18.94 -0.95
N CYS A 593 -12.43 -19.68 -2.05
CA CYS A 593 -12.42 -21.15 -2.06
C CYS A 593 -11.01 -21.66 -2.33
#